data_AF-A0A359LTR4-F1
#
_entry.id   AF-A0A359LTR4-F1
#
_cell.length_a   1.000
_cell.length_b   1.000
_cell.length_c   1.000
_cell.angle_alpha   90.00
_cell.angle_beta   90.00
_cell.angle_gamma   90.00
#
_symmetry.space_group_name_H-M   'P 1'
#
loop_
_entity.id
_entity.type
_entity.pdbx_description
1 polymer ?
#
loop_
_entity_poly.entity_id
_entity_poly.type
_entity_poly.pdbx_seq_one_letter_code
_entity_poly.pdbx_strand_id
1 'polypeptide(L)'
;SCIYGLGSPDAYYGMLLMLEKGQKISRQQILQRLVEILYERSEGDFRRGSFRVRGDVVELYPTYDDYAYRIELWGDEIESLSQIDPLLGQVRQTYARLPI
;
A
#
# COMPACT_ATOMS: atom_id res chain seq x y z
N SER A 1 37.48 4.63 -2.97
CA SER A 1 36.68 3.79 -3.88
C SER A 1 35.21 4.08 -3.64
N CYS A 2 34.62 4.92 -4.48
CA CYS A 2 33.21 5.32 -4.41
C CYS A 2 32.44 4.49 -5.45
N ILE A 3 31.81 3.40 -5.00
CA ILE A 3 30.84 2.65 -5.79
C ILE A 3 29.60 2.48 -4.90
N TYR A 4 28.90 3.57 -4.69
CA TYR A 4 27.51 3.50 -4.31
C TYR A 4 26.78 4.41 -5.28
N GLY A 5 26.38 3.84 -6.41
CA GLY A 5 25.27 4.34 -7.21
C GLY A 5 23.96 4.21 -6.43
N LEU A 6 23.93 4.77 -5.22
CA LEU A 6 22.72 5.06 -4.50
C LEU A 6 22.10 6.23 -5.27
N GLY A 7 21.18 5.89 -6.16
CA GLY A 7 20.27 6.85 -6.77
C GLY A 7 19.78 7.81 -5.68
N SER A 8 19.79 9.09 -6.03
CA SER A 8 19.61 10.24 -5.16
C SER A 8 18.63 9.99 -4.00
N PRO A 9 18.91 10.47 -2.77
CA PRO A 9 18.01 10.34 -1.62
C PRO A 9 16.59 10.90 -1.90
N ASP A 10 16.45 11.72 -2.94
CA ASP A 10 15.17 12.20 -3.49
C ASP A 10 14.24 11.08 -3.98
N ALA A 11 14.79 9.96 -4.50
CA ALA A 11 14.00 8.79 -4.92
C ALA A 11 13.39 8.04 -3.73
N TYR A 12 14.00 8.14 -2.54
CA TYR A 12 13.48 7.55 -1.30
C TYR A 12 12.34 8.39 -0.68
N TYR A 13 12.29 9.69 -0.96
CA TYR A 13 11.26 10.60 -0.43
C TYR A 13 10.15 10.94 -1.44
N GLY A 14 10.38 10.82 -2.75
CA GLY A 14 9.38 11.05 -3.80
C GLY A 14 8.33 9.95 -3.96
N MET A 15 8.51 8.82 -3.28
CA MET A 15 7.71 7.59 -3.42
C MET A 15 6.88 7.25 -2.17
N LEU A 16 6.72 8.17 -1.22
CA LEU A 16 5.77 8.00 -0.12
C LEU A 16 4.33 8.14 -0.64
N LEU A 17 3.59 7.04 -0.68
CA LEU A 17 2.18 7.04 -0.99
C LEU A 17 1.40 7.40 0.27
N MET A 18 1.11 8.68 0.45
CA MET A 18 0.19 9.12 1.49
C MET A 18 -1.24 8.82 1.07
N LEU A 19 -1.89 7.93 1.82
CA LEU A 19 -3.31 7.66 1.71
C LEU A 19 -4.05 8.28 2.89
N GLU A 20 -5.11 9.02 2.62
CA GLU A 20 -5.99 9.60 3.63
C GLU A 20 -7.45 9.18 3.40
N LYS A 21 -8.17 8.91 4.48
CA LYS A 21 -9.61 8.63 4.42
C LYS A 21 -10.35 9.85 3.85
N GLY A 22 -11.19 9.62 2.84
CA GLY A 22 -11.90 10.67 2.11
C GLY A 22 -11.09 11.29 0.97
N GLN A 23 -9.86 10.82 0.72
CA GLN A 23 -9.08 11.25 -0.44
C GLN A 23 -9.73 10.75 -1.72
N LYS A 24 -9.92 11.66 -2.68
CA LYS A 24 -10.36 11.32 -4.04
C LYS A 24 -9.19 10.79 -4.86
N ILE A 25 -9.02 9.47 -4.84
CA ILE A 25 -8.02 8.76 -5.63
C ILE A 25 -8.66 7.52 -6.21
N SER A 26 -8.47 7.33 -7.52
CA SER A 26 -8.98 6.14 -8.19
C SER A 26 -8.14 4.92 -7.83
N ARG A 27 -8.78 3.75 -7.80
CA ARG A 27 -8.08 2.48 -7.57
C ARG A 27 -6.86 2.33 -8.47
N GLN A 28 -7.00 2.62 -9.76
CA GLN A 28 -5.91 2.51 -10.74
C GLN A 28 -4.70 3.37 -10.37
N GLN A 29 -4.92 4.59 -9.86
CA GLN A 29 -3.83 5.44 -9.41
C GLN A 29 -3.10 4.82 -8.22
N ILE A 30 -3.82 4.26 -7.25
CA ILE A 30 -3.19 3.53 -6.13
C ILE A 30 -2.33 2.39 -6.67
N LEU A 31 -2.88 1.54 -7.55
CA LEU A 31 -2.13 0.40 -8.09
C LEU A 31 -0.88 0.82 -8.87
N GLN A 32 -0.97 1.87 -9.69
CA GLN A 32 0.19 2.41 -10.39
C GLN A 32 1.26 2.86 -9.41
N ARG A 33 0.88 3.61 -8.37
CA ARG A 33 1.80 4.07 -7.33
C ARG A 33 2.46 2.90 -6.59
N LEU A 34 1.72 1.86 -6.25
CA LEU A 34 2.28 0.68 -5.60
C LEU A 34 3.32 -0.03 -6.47
N VAL A 35 3.06 -0.13 -7.78
CA VAL A 35 4.01 -0.69 -8.76
C VAL A 35 5.24 0.22 -8.89
N GLU A 36 5.08 1.54 -8.86
CA GLU A 36 6.20 2.49 -8.86
C GLU A 36 7.11 2.32 -7.62
N ILE A 37 6.53 1.97 -6.47
CA ILE A 37 7.24 1.69 -5.21
C ILE A 37 7.75 0.23 -5.17
N LEU A 38 7.78 -0.47 -6.32
CA LEU A 38 8.29 -1.84 -6.45
C LEU A 38 7.49 -2.90 -5.67
N TYR A 39 6.22 -2.64 -5.34
CA TYR A 39 5.36 -3.70 -4.84
C TYR A 39 4.83 -4.57 -5.98
N GLU A 40 4.80 -5.88 -5.75
CA GLU A 40 4.29 -6.84 -6.73
C GLU A 40 2.79 -7.11 -6.51
N ARG A 41 2.01 -7.13 -7.60
CA ARG A 41 0.63 -7.62 -7.55
C ARG A 41 0.64 -9.14 -7.41
N SER A 42 0.01 -9.67 -6.36
CA SER A 42 -0.16 -11.10 -6.16
C SER A 42 -1.64 -11.43 -5.89
N GLU A 43 -2.21 -12.37 -6.65
CA GLU A 43 -3.62 -12.77 -6.50
C GLU A 43 -3.79 -14.01 -5.62
N GLY A 44 -2.73 -14.80 -5.45
CA GLY A 44 -2.72 -16.04 -4.67
C GLY A 44 -1.95 -15.89 -3.36
N ASP A 45 -0.64 -15.72 -3.47
CA ASP A 45 0.27 -15.74 -2.32
C ASP A 45 0.44 -14.34 -1.73
N PHE A 46 -0.19 -14.10 -0.58
CA PHE A 46 -0.11 -12.79 0.09
C PHE A 46 1.14 -12.74 0.96
N ARG A 47 2.23 -12.28 0.35
CA ARG A 47 3.57 -12.19 0.94
C ARG A 47 3.99 -10.75 1.19
N ARG A 48 4.99 -10.54 2.05
CA ARG A 48 5.60 -9.22 2.26
C ARG A 48 6.11 -8.63 0.95
N GLY A 49 5.87 -7.34 0.73
CA GLY A 49 6.20 -6.66 -0.52
C GLY A 49 5.24 -6.93 -1.67
N SER A 50 4.08 -7.54 -1.38
CA SER A 50 3.03 -7.74 -2.38
C SER A 50 1.72 -7.07 -1.97
N PHE A 51 0.89 -6.76 -2.96
CA PHE A 51 -0.48 -6.32 -2.75
C PHE A 51 -1.44 -7.18 -3.55
N ARG A 52 -2.68 -7.29 -3.05
CA ARG A 52 -3.79 -7.98 -3.70
C ARG A 52 -4.96 -7.03 -3.85
N VAL A 53 -5.76 -7.27 -4.87
CA VAL A 53 -6.94 -6.44 -5.19
C VAL A 53 -8.15 -7.35 -5.26
N ARG A 54 -9.19 -7.02 -4.50
CA ARG A 54 -10.48 -7.72 -4.51
C ARG A 54 -11.58 -6.70 -4.70
N GLY A 55 -12.02 -6.53 -5.95
CA GLY A 55 -13.04 -5.52 -6.30
C GLY A 55 -12.55 -4.11 -5.97
N ASP A 56 -13.18 -3.50 -4.97
CA ASP A 56 -12.91 -2.14 -4.46
C ASP A 56 -12.02 -2.14 -3.21
N VAL A 57 -11.56 -3.31 -2.78
CA VAL A 57 -10.64 -3.46 -1.64
C VAL A 57 -9.24 -3.75 -2.14
N VAL A 58 -8.26 -2.96 -1.73
CA VAL A 58 -6.84 -3.16 -1.97
C VAL A 58 -6.17 -3.53 -0.65
N GLU A 59 -5.52 -4.69 -0.61
CA GLU A 59 -4.78 -5.14 0.56
C GLU A 59 -3.29 -5.15 0.23
N LEU A 60 -2.49 -4.40 0.98
CA LEU A 60 -1.05 -4.25 0.80
C LEU A 60 -0.31 -4.84 1.98
N TYR A 61 0.69 -5.68 1.72
CA TYR A 61 1.58 -6.19 2.75
C TYR A 61 2.94 -5.47 2.67
N PRO A 62 3.23 -4.48 3.54
CA PRO A 62 4.53 -3.83 3.61
C PRO A 62 5.67 -4.83 3.90
N THR A 63 6.88 -4.48 3.49
CA THR A 63 8.09 -5.28 3.78
C THR A 63 8.66 -5.03 5.18
N TYR A 64 8.34 -3.87 5.76
CA TYR A 64 8.86 -3.39 7.04
C TYR A 64 7.94 -3.70 8.24
N ASP A 65 6.71 -4.16 7.99
CA ASP A 65 5.70 -4.43 9.02
C ASP A 65 5.25 -5.89 8.95
N ASP A 66 4.75 -6.42 10.07
CA ASP A 66 4.17 -7.77 10.16
C ASP A 66 2.68 -7.78 9.81
N TYR A 67 2.05 -6.62 9.75
CA TYR A 67 0.65 -6.45 9.41
C TYR A 67 0.46 -5.95 7.99
N ALA A 68 -0.70 -6.25 7.40
CA ALA A 68 -1.10 -5.73 6.11
C ALA A 68 -2.06 -4.54 6.27
N TYR A 69 -2.07 -3.65 5.29
CA TYR A 69 -3.02 -2.54 5.21
C TYR A 69 -4.12 -2.89 4.23
N ARG A 70 -5.37 -2.70 4.64
CA ARG A 70 -6.57 -2.79 3.83
C ARG A 70 -7.08 -1.38 3.55
N ILE A 71 -7.20 -1.07 2.27
CA ILE A 71 -7.70 0.18 1.72
C ILE A 71 -9.02 -0.16 1.03
N GLU A 72 -10.11 0.37 1.55
CA GLU A 72 -11.45 0.19 0.99
C GLU A 72 -11.80 1.44 0.21
N LEU A 73 -12.13 1.27 -1.08
CA LEU A 73 -12.55 2.34 -1.95
C LEU A 73 -14.06 2.29 -2.19
N TRP A 74 -14.64 3.46 -2.39
CA TRP A 74 -16.01 3.62 -2.88
C TRP A 74 -15.97 4.46 -4.17
N GLY A 75 -15.93 3.76 -5.31
CA GLY A 75 -15.72 4.39 -6.61
C GLY A 75 -14.30 4.99 -6.73
N ASP A 76 -14.20 6.31 -6.60
CA ASP A 76 -12.94 7.07 -6.73
C ASP A 76 -12.53 7.77 -5.42
N GLU A 77 -13.02 7.28 -4.27
CA GLU A 77 -12.73 7.83 -2.95
C GLU A 77 -12.33 6.73 -1.96
N ILE A 78 -11.38 7.03 -1.07
CA ILE A 78 -11.00 6.12 0.02
C ILE A 78 -12.07 6.18 1.12
N GLU A 79 -12.79 5.09 1.30
CA GLU A 79 -13.83 4.96 2.34
C GLU A 79 -13.22 4.66 3.72
N SER A 80 -12.23 3.75 3.75
CA SER A 80 -11.65 3.24 4.99
C SER A 80 -10.21 2.75 4.78
N LEU A 81 -9.38 2.99 5.80
CA LEU A 81 -8.00 2.53 5.89
C LEU A 81 -7.84 1.75 7.19
N SER A 82 -7.52 0.47 7.10
CA SER A 82 -7.41 -0.39 8.28
C SER A 82 -6.19 -1.30 8.21
N GLN A 83 -5.55 -1.54 9.34
CA GLN A 83 -4.51 -2.55 9.47
C GLN A 83 -5.16 -3.89 9.83
N ILE A 84 -4.75 -4.93 9.12
CA ILE A 84 -5.27 -6.29 9.20
C ILE A 84 -4.14 -7.30 9.39
N ASP A 85 -4.44 -8.42 10.03
CA ASP A 85 -3.57 -9.58 10.04
C ASP A 85 -3.57 -10.26 8.65
N PRO A 86 -2.42 -10.42 7.97
CA PRO A 86 -2.36 -11.00 6.61
C PRO A 86 -2.77 -12.48 6.56
N LEU A 87 -2.62 -13.19 7.68
CA LEU A 87 -2.96 -14.61 7.85
C LEU A 87 -4.41 -14.81 8.33
N LEU A 88 -4.82 -14.07 9.36
CA LEU A 88 -6.12 -14.25 10.01
C LEU A 88 -7.23 -13.38 9.38
N GLY A 89 -6.85 -12.31 8.67
CA GLY A 89 -7.79 -11.32 8.11
C GLY A 89 -8.45 -10.43 9.15
N GLN A 90 -8.01 -10.48 10.41
CA GLN A 90 -8.61 -9.74 11.52
C GLN A 90 -8.20 -8.27 11.46
N VAL A 91 -9.17 -7.37 11.53
CA VAL A 91 -8.93 -5.93 11.62
C VAL A 91 -8.42 -5.60 13.02
N ARG A 92 -7.22 -5.01 13.11
CA ARG A 92 -6.64 -4.57 14.38
C ARG A 92 -6.97 -3.12 14.69
N GLN A 93 -6.74 -2.25 13.71
CA GLN A 93 -6.86 -0.81 13.91
C GLN A 93 -7.24 -0.10 12.61
N THR A 94 -8.09 0.92 12.72
CA THR A 94 -8.44 1.81 11.61
C THR A 94 -7.65 3.11 11.73
N TYR A 95 -7.19 3.62 10.59
CA TYR A 95 -6.38 4.83 10.47
C TYR A 95 -7.14 5.89 9.67
N ALA A 96 -6.93 7.16 10.02
CA ALA A 96 -7.40 8.26 9.19
C ALA A 96 -6.43 8.56 8.04
N ARG A 97 -5.12 8.33 8.26
CA ARG A 97 -4.05 8.55 7.30
C ARG A 97 -2.98 7.47 7.45
N LEU A 98 -2.43 7.02 6.32
CA LEU A 98 -1.36 6.03 6.26
C LEU A 98 -0.27 6.52 5.28
N PRO A 99 0.96 6.78 5.76
CA PRO A 99 2.11 6.91 4.88
C PRO A 99 2.58 5.50 4.50
N ILE A 100 2.50 5.15 3.22
CA ILE A 100 2.99 3.88 2.66
C ILE A 100 4.30 4.11 1.92
#